data_AF-A0A1F7QR73-F1
#
_entry.id   AF-A0A1F7QR73-F1
#
_cell.length_a   1.000
_cell.length_b   1.000
_cell.length_c   1.000
_cell.angle_alpha   90.00
_cell.angle_beta   90.00
_cell.angle_gamma   90.00
#
_symmetry.space_group_name_H-M   'P 1'
#
loop_
_entity.id
_entity.type
_entity.pdbx_description
1 polymer ?
#
loop_
_entity_poly.entity_id
_entity_poly.type
_entity_poly.pdbx_seq_one_letter_code
_entity_poly.pdbx_strand_id
1 'polypeptide(L)'
;MLFVSLLQWWYSDGWRRRAKIVSAQIDGMIDYFSIDLLAKTLFSPFRQISAGKIDGPLGVQLRAFADKLISRVIGAMIRTVLLIAGMITIALTALFGMVILIIWAIVPVLPLVGIILAGMGYAF
;
A
#
# COMPACT_ATOMS: atom_id res chain seq x y z
N MET A 1 27.29 15.77 -26.79
CA MET A 1 26.49 16.97 -26.43
C MET A 1 25.77 16.70 -25.10
N LEU A 2 26.07 17.47 -24.05
CA LEU A 2 25.56 17.24 -22.69
C LEU A 2 24.03 17.14 -22.60
N PHE A 3 23.32 17.97 -23.39
CA PHE A 3 21.86 18.00 -23.42
C PHE A 3 21.24 16.69 -23.93
N VAL A 4 21.76 16.16 -25.03
CA VAL A 4 21.29 14.89 -25.62
C VAL A 4 21.55 13.73 -24.67
N SER A 5 22.72 13.69 -24.03
CA SER A 5 23.02 12.65 -23.01
C SER A 5 22.15 12.76 -21.77
N LEU A 6 21.79 13.97 -21.34
CA LEU A 6 20.87 14.19 -20.22
C LEU A 6 19.47 13.66 -20.55
N LEU A 7 18.93 14.01 -21.71
CA LEU A 7 17.62 13.52 -22.15
C LEU A 7 17.62 12.00 -22.35
N GLN A 8 18.68 11.46 -22.96
CA GLN A 8 18.84 10.02 -23.12
C GLN A 8 18.81 9.30 -21.78
N TRP A 9 19.57 9.77 -20.78
CA TRP A 9 19.55 9.21 -19.44
C TRP A 9 18.17 9.35 -18.78
N TRP A 10 17.53 10.51 -18.93
CA TRP A 10 16.25 10.80 -18.30
C TRP A 10 15.15 9.82 -18.70
N TYR A 11 15.03 9.55 -20.01
CA TYR A 11 14.03 8.63 -20.56
C TYR A 11 14.46 7.15 -20.53
N SER A 12 15.69 6.84 -20.12
CA SER A 12 16.17 5.47 -19.97
C SER A 12 16.39 5.09 -18.50
N ASP A 13 17.62 5.21 -18.00
CA ASP A 13 18.01 4.79 -16.66
C ASP A 13 17.34 5.62 -15.56
N GLY A 14 17.15 6.93 -15.79
CA GLY A 14 16.43 7.81 -14.88
C GLY A 14 14.99 7.34 -14.68
N TRP A 15 14.28 7.06 -15.77
CA TRP A 15 12.92 6.51 -15.75
C TRP A 15 12.85 5.18 -15.01
N ARG A 16 13.75 4.23 -15.36
CA ARG A 16 13.81 2.91 -14.70
C ARG A 16 14.07 3.04 -13.21
N ARG A 17 14.97 3.94 -12.81
CA ARG A 17 15.26 4.19 -11.39
C ARG A 17 14.06 4.80 -10.68
N ARG A 18 13.33 5.72 -11.32
CA ARG A 18 12.13 6.30 -10.72
C ARG A 18 11.02 5.26 -10.55
N ALA A 19 10.81 4.41 -11.55
CA ALA A 19 9.85 3.30 -11.48
C ALA A 19 10.20 2.32 -10.35
N LYS A 20 11.49 1.99 -10.17
CA LYS A 20 11.96 1.15 -9.06
C LYS A 20 11.71 1.76 -7.68
N ILE A 21 11.83 3.08 -7.55
CA ILE A 21 11.52 3.77 -6.28
C ILE A 21 10.03 3.67 -5.98
N VAL A 22 9.18 3.88 -7.00
CA VAL A 22 7.72 3.75 -6.84
C VAL A 22 7.33 2.31 -6.48
N SER A 23 7.92 1.31 -7.14
CA SER A 23 7.63 -0.09 -6.80
C SER A 23 8.07 -0.43 -5.38
N ALA A 24 9.27 0.00 -4.95
CA ALA A 24 9.76 -0.23 -3.60
C ALA A 24 8.88 0.43 -2.52
N GLN A 25 8.26 1.58 -2.81
CA GLN A 25 7.28 2.19 -1.90
C GLN A 25 6.00 1.35 -1.79
N ILE A 26 5.52 0.78 -2.89
CA ILE A 26 4.36 -0.11 -2.90
C ILE A 26 4.68 -1.39 -2.10
N ASP A 27 5.84 -2.00 -2.34
CA ASP A 27 6.31 -3.19 -1.62
C ASP A 27 6.39 -2.91 -0.10
N GLY A 28 6.95 -1.76 0.28
CA GLY A 28 7.00 -1.33 1.68
C GLY A 28 5.62 -1.16 2.33
N MET A 29 4.61 -0.72 1.57
CA MET A 29 3.23 -0.63 2.08
C MET A 29 2.57 -2.01 2.22
N ILE A 30 2.82 -2.93 1.28
CA ILE A 30 2.37 -4.32 1.38
C ILE A 30 2.93 -4.98 2.64
N ASP A 31 4.21 -4.77 2.93
CA ASP A 31 4.89 -5.28 4.12
C ASP A 31 4.38 -4.62 5.41
N TYR A 32 4.20 -3.29 5.40
CA TYR A 32 3.70 -2.53 6.56
C TYR A 32 2.31 -3.00 7.03
N PHE A 33 1.38 -3.22 6.09
CA PHE A 33 0.07 -3.77 6.41
C PHE A 33 0.10 -5.30 6.62
N SER A 34 1.22 -5.95 6.32
CA SER A 34 1.42 -7.40 6.40
C SER A 34 0.24 -8.14 5.77
N ILE A 35 -0.18 -7.73 4.57
CA ILE A 35 -1.45 -8.16 3.96
C ILE A 35 -1.56 -9.67 3.88
N ASP A 36 -0.47 -10.36 3.54
CA ASP A 36 -0.42 -11.83 3.50
C ASP A 36 -0.72 -12.47 4.87
N LEU A 37 -0.12 -11.94 5.93
CA LEU A 37 -0.35 -12.40 7.29
C LEU A 37 -1.79 -12.08 7.75
N LEU A 38 -2.28 -10.90 7.41
CA LEU A 38 -3.61 -10.43 7.80
C LEU A 38 -4.72 -11.25 7.11
N ALA A 39 -4.52 -11.60 5.83
CA ALA A 39 -5.40 -12.48 5.06
C ALA A 39 -5.35 -13.93 5.59
N LYS A 40 -4.16 -14.48 5.88
CA LYS A 40 -4.02 -15.84 6.43
C LYS A 40 -4.60 -15.97 7.84
N THR A 41 -4.55 -14.91 8.63
CA THR A 41 -5.03 -14.94 10.02
C THR A 41 -6.47 -14.49 10.17
N LEU A 42 -7.24 -14.27 9.08
CA LEU A 42 -8.58 -13.70 9.17
C LEU A 42 -9.49 -14.40 10.20
N PHE A 43 -9.46 -15.73 10.23
CA PHE A 43 -10.29 -16.55 11.14
C PHE A 43 -9.52 -17.10 12.36
N SER A 44 -8.28 -16.66 12.59
CA SER A 44 -7.52 -17.12 13.76
C SER A 44 -8.09 -16.54 15.06
N PRO A 45 -8.11 -17.30 16.17
CA PRO A 45 -8.68 -16.84 17.44
C PRO A 45 -8.02 -15.53 17.91
N PHE A 46 -8.83 -14.52 18.22
CA PHE A 46 -8.34 -13.22 18.66
C PHE A 46 -8.17 -13.20 20.17
N ARG A 47 -6.92 -13.08 20.63
CA ARG A 47 -6.49 -13.22 22.04
C ARG A 47 -6.97 -14.55 22.64
N GLN A 48 -6.03 -15.45 22.96
CA GLN A 48 -6.32 -16.75 23.58
C GLN A 48 -6.81 -16.60 25.04
N ILE A 49 -8.01 -16.05 25.27
CA ILE A 49 -8.57 -15.88 26.62
C ILE A 49 -8.98 -17.24 27.24
N SER A 50 -9.02 -18.33 26.46
CA SER A 50 -9.37 -19.68 26.95
C SER A 50 -8.32 -20.74 26.63
N ALA A 51 -7.06 -20.49 26.99
CA ALA A 51 -5.95 -21.46 26.86
C ALA A 51 -6.04 -22.66 27.82
N GLY A 52 -7.04 -22.74 28.71
CA GLY A 52 -7.26 -23.91 29.56
C GLY A 52 -8.05 -25.02 28.86
N LYS A 53 -7.63 -26.29 29.02
CA LYS A 53 -8.53 -27.44 28.77
C LYS A 53 -9.74 -27.29 29.68
N ILE A 54 -10.93 -27.20 29.09
CA ILE A 54 -12.18 -27.13 29.84
C ILE A 54 -12.67 -28.56 29.95
N ASP A 55 -12.22 -29.27 30.99
CA ASP A 55 -12.84 -30.52 31.44
C ASP A 55 -14.00 -30.15 32.37
N GLY A 56 -15.23 -30.36 31.88
CA GLY A 56 -16.43 -30.02 32.63
C GLY A 56 -17.72 -30.46 31.93
N PRO A 57 -18.88 -30.34 32.60
CA PRO A 57 -20.18 -30.73 32.07
C PRO A 57 -20.49 -30.10 30.70
N LEU A 58 -21.31 -30.76 29.87
CA LEU A 58 -21.64 -30.35 28.50
C LEU A 58 -22.05 -28.86 28.39
N GLY A 59 -22.76 -28.31 29.37
CA GLY A 59 -23.14 -26.90 29.40
C GLY A 59 -21.96 -25.91 29.49
N VAL A 60 -20.88 -26.29 30.17
CA VAL A 60 -19.66 -25.47 30.29
C VAL A 60 -18.86 -25.50 29.00
N GLN A 61 -18.82 -26.66 28.33
CA GLN A 61 -18.17 -26.80 27.01
C GLN A 61 -18.90 -25.98 25.94
N LEU A 62 -20.24 -25.97 25.94
CA LEU A 62 -21.06 -25.18 25.02
C LEU A 62 -20.83 -23.67 25.18
N ARG A 63 -20.78 -23.16 26.41
CA ARG A 63 -20.45 -21.75 26.68
C ARG A 63 -19.07 -21.37 26.16
N ALA A 64 -18.07 -22.19 26.45
CA ALA A 64 -16.71 -21.91 25.99
C ALA A 64 -16.56 -21.99 24.47
N PHE A 65 -17.34 -22.86 23.81
CA PHE A 65 -17.40 -22.91 22.35
C PHE A 65 -18.00 -21.63 21.77
N ALA A 66 -19.09 -21.12 22.37
CA ALA A 66 -19.70 -19.84 21.97
C ALA A 66 -18.73 -18.67 22.18
N ASP A 67 -18.02 -18.60 23.32
CA ASP A 67 -17.03 -17.55 23.59
C ASP A 67 -15.87 -17.56 22.58
N LYS A 68 -15.39 -18.75 22.20
CA LYS A 68 -14.36 -18.92 21.16
C LYS A 68 -14.86 -18.56 19.75
N LEU A 69 -16.14 -18.78 19.46
CA LEU A 69 -16.76 -18.34 18.20
C LEU A 69 -16.85 -16.82 18.14
N ILE A 70 -17.36 -16.19 19.20
CA ILE A 70 -17.51 -14.73 19.29
C ILE A 70 -16.13 -14.05 19.18
N SER A 71 -15.11 -14.55 19.89
CA SER A 71 -13.73 -14.06 19.77
C SER A 71 -13.20 -14.14 18.33
N ARG A 72 -13.45 -15.24 17.60
CA ARG A 72 -13.06 -15.38 16.19
C ARG A 72 -13.78 -14.38 15.28
N VAL A 73 -15.07 -14.15 15.49
CA VAL A 73 -15.86 -13.20 14.70
C VAL A 73 -15.36 -11.77 14.89
N ILE A 74 -15.12 -11.35 16.14
CA ILE A 74 -14.57 -10.03 16.44
C ILE A 74 -13.19 -9.86 15.82
N GLY A 75 -12.32 -10.87 15.97
CA GLY A 75 -11.01 -10.90 15.32
C GLY A 75 -11.08 -10.75 13.80
N ALA A 76 -11.99 -11.49 13.17
CA ALA A 76 -12.22 -11.44 11.73
C ALA A 76 -12.72 -10.06 11.27
N MET A 77 -13.64 -9.43 12.01
CA MET A 77 -14.13 -8.09 11.69
C MET A 77 -13.00 -7.05 11.71
N ILE A 78 -12.21 -7.01 12.77
CA ILE A 78 -11.09 -6.06 12.91
C ILE A 78 -10.06 -6.27 11.79
N ARG A 79 -9.66 -7.53 11.53
CA ARG A 79 -8.71 -7.85 10.45
C ARG A 79 -9.26 -7.51 9.06
N THR A 80 -10.56 -7.66 8.84
CA THR A 80 -11.20 -7.28 7.58
C THR A 80 -11.15 -5.76 7.37
N VAL A 81 -11.45 -4.97 8.40
CA VAL A 81 -11.34 -3.50 8.33
C VAL A 81 -9.90 -3.07 8.03
N LEU A 82 -8.91 -3.67 8.70
CA LEU A 82 -7.49 -3.39 8.46
C LEU A 82 -7.05 -3.79 7.04
N LEU A 83 -7.53 -4.93 6.52
CA LEU A 83 -7.26 -5.35 5.15
C LEU A 83 -7.83 -4.37 4.12
N ILE A 84 -9.08 -3.95 4.30
CA ILE A 84 -9.72 -2.97 3.41
C ILE A 84 -8.95 -1.65 3.45
N ALA A 85 -8.63 -1.14 4.64
CA ALA A 85 -7.83 0.07 4.79
C ALA A 85 -6.46 -0.06 4.10
N GLY A 86 -5.75 -1.17 4.33
CA GLY A 86 -4.46 -1.45 3.70
C GLY A 86 -4.54 -1.50 2.17
N MET A 87 -5.55 -2.17 1.62
CA MET A 87 -5.80 -2.19 0.17
C MET A 87 -6.04 -0.78 -0.40
N ILE A 88 -6.84 0.04 0.28
CA ILE A 88 -7.08 1.43 -0.12
C ILE A 88 -5.78 2.24 -0.10
N THR A 89 -4.99 2.13 0.96
CA THR A 89 -3.71 2.86 1.08
C THR A 89 -2.71 2.45 0.00
N ILE A 90 -2.61 1.17 -0.33
CA ILE A 90 -1.75 0.68 -1.41
C ILE A 90 -2.23 1.18 -2.77
N ALA A 91 -3.54 1.13 -3.03
CA ALA A 91 -4.12 1.64 -4.27
C ALA A 91 -3.84 3.14 -4.45
N LEU A 92 -4.00 3.93 -3.40
CA LEU A 92 -3.64 5.35 -3.41
C LEU A 92 -2.15 5.56 -3.66
N THR A 93 -1.28 4.80 -2.99
CA THR A 93 0.17 4.88 -3.17
C THR A 93 0.57 4.56 -4.62
N ALA A 94 -0.04 3.53 -5.22
CA ALA A 94 0.18 3.18 -6.62
C ALA A 94 -0.31 4.29 -7.57
N LEU A 95 -1.47 4.90 -7.29
CA LEU A 95 -2.00 6.03 -8.06
C LEU A 95 -1.04 7.24 -8.01
N PHE A 96 -0.60 7.65 -6.82
CA PHE A 96 0.37 8.73 -6.67
C PHE A 96 1.70 8.40 -7.35
N GLY A 97 2.17 7.15 -7.23
CA GLY A 97 3.36 6.66 -7.93
C GLY A 97 3.25 6.78 -9.45
N MET A 98 2.09 6.45 -10.01
CA MET A 98 1.81 6.61 -11.44
C MET A 98 1.82 8.08 -11.87
N VAL A 99 1.16 8.97 -11.11
CA VAL A 99 1.19 10.42 -11.35
C VAL A 99 2.62 10.96 -11.32
N ILE A 100 3.42 10.53 -10.35
CA ILE A 100 4.83 10.90 -10.23
C ILE A 100 5.64 10.48 -11.46
N LEU A 101 5.39 9.29 -12.02
CA LEU A 101 6.06 8.84 -13.24
C LEU A 101 5.66 9.70 -14.43
N ILE A 102 4.38 10.03 -14.58
CA ILE A 102 3.90 10.93 -15.64
C ILE A 102 4.56 12.30 -15.53
N ILE A 103 4.58 12.89 -14.32
CA ILE A 103 5.25 14.17 -14.07
C ILE A 103 6.73 14.06 -14.43
N TRP A 104 7.41 12.99 -14.00
CA TRP A 104 8.81 12.75 -14.34
C TRP A 104 9.06 12.77 -15.85
N ALA A 105 8.14 12.25 -16.68
CA ALA A 105 8.27 12.28 -18.15
C ALA A 105 8.26 13.69 -18.74
N ILE A 106 7.50 14.59 -18.10
CA ILE A 106 7.23 15.95 -18.59
C ILE A 106 8.30 16.94 -18.10
N VAL A 107 8.95 16.67 -16.97
CA VAL A 107 9.96 17.55 -16.35
C VAL A 107 11.02 18.10 -17.33
N PRO A 108 11.64 17.30 -18.23
CA PRO A 108 12.64 17.82 -19.16
C PRO A 108 12.11 18.83 -20.18
N VAL A 109 10.80 18.84 -20.42
CA VAL A 109 10.13 19.69 -21.41
C VAL A 109 9.66 21.01 -20.79
N LEU A 110 9.45 21.06 -19.47
CA LEU A 110 8.97 22.25 -18.76
C LEU A 110 9.81 23.52 -18.99
N PRO A 111 11.17 23.47 -19.02
CA PRO A 111 11.96 24.67 -19.31
C PRO A 111 11.69 25.24 -20.69
N LEU A 112 11.47 24.40 -21.71
CA LEU A 112 11.12 24.86 -23.06
C LEU A 112 9.76 25.56 -23.07
N VAL A 113 8.77 24.98 -22.39
CA VAL A 113 7.43 25.57 -22.27
C VAL A 113 7.50 26.93 -21.57
N GLY A 114 8.30 27.05 -20.51
CA GLY A 114 8.51 28.31 -19.79
C GLY A 114 9.10 29.41 -20.68
N ILE A 115 10.09 29.08 -21.51
CA ILE A 115 10.70 30.03 -22.45
C ILE A 115 9.67 30.50 -23.49
N ILE A 116 8.86 29.57 -24.03
CA ILE A 116 7.82 29.90 -25.01
C ILE A 116 6.76 30.84 -24.40
N LEU A 117 6.28 30.53 -23.19
CA LEU A 117 5.29 31.34 -22.49
C LEU A 117 5.81 32.74 -22.17
N ALA A 118 7.05 32.84 -21.70
CA ALA A 118 7.70 34.13 -21.46
C ALA A 118 7.83 34.97 -22.75
N GLY A 119 8.17 34.32 -23.88
CA GLY A 119 8.22 34.98 -25.19
C GLY A 119 6.85 35.46 -25.70
N MET A 120 5.76 34.82 -25.27
CA MET A 120 4.38 35.24 -25.56
C MET A 120 3.87 36.35 -24.62
N GLY A 121 4.70 36.86 -23.70
CA GLY A 121 4.32 37.89 -22.74
C GLY A 121 3.60 37.37 -21.50
N TYR A 122 3.47 36.05 -21.33
CA TYR A 122 3.03 35.45 -20.08
C TYR A 122 4.22 35.42 -19.11
N ALA A 123 4.32 36.45 -18.26
CA ALA A 123 5.25 36.46 -17.13
C ALA A 123 4.64 35.69 -15.95
N PHE A 124 5.39 34.72 -15.39
CA PHE A 124 5.14 34.13 -14.08
C PHE A 124 5.92 34.88 -13.01
#